data_AF-A0A7J0F3M2-F1
#
_entry.id   AF-A0A7J0F3M2-F1
#
_cell.length_a   1.000
_cell.length_b   1.000
_cell.length_c   1.000
_cell.angle_alpha   90.00
_cell.angle_beta   90.00
_cell.angle_gamma   90.00
#
_symmetry.space_group_name_H-M   'P 1'
#
loop_
_entity.id
_entity.type
_entity.pdbx_description
1 polymer ?
#
loop_
_entity_poly.entity_id
_entity_poly.type
_entity_poly.pdbx_seq_one_letter_code
_entity_poly.pdbx_strand_id
1 'polypeptide(L)'
;MIKVDRVLYSSVVYPHNYGFIPRTLCEDNDPMDVLVIMQEPVLPGCFLRAKAIGLMPMIDQGEKDDKIIAVCADDPEYRHYTDINEFPQ
;
A
#
# COMPACT_ATOMS: atom_id res chain seq x y z
N MET A 1 2.59 -18.89 2.59
CA MET A 1 3.63 -18.87 3.63
C MET A 1 4.14 -17.45 3.74
N ILE A 2 4.21 -16.86 4.94
CA ILE A 2 4.81 -15.54 5.16
C ILE A 2 6.29 -15.74 5.45
N LYS A 3 7.16 -15.00 4.75
CA LYS A 3 8.63 -15.10 4.86
C LYS A 3 9.20 -13.72 5.15
N VAL A 4 10.18 -13.67 6.03
CA VAL A 4 11.01 -12.48 6.21
C VAL A 4 11.94 -12.37 5.01
N ASP A 5 11.76 -11.32 4.21
CA ASP A 5 12.67 -11.01 3.10
C ASP A 5 13.98 -10.40 3.61
N ARG A 6 13.87 -9.28 4.35
CA ARG A 6 15.01 -8.57 4.95
C ARG A 6 14.58 -7.69 6.13
N VAL A 7 15.54 -7.32 6.96
CA VAL A 7 15.42 -6.21 7.93
C VAL A 7 15.95 -4.95 7.25
N LEU A 8 15.24 -3.83 7.35
CA LEU A 8 15.66 -2.58 6.72
C LEU A 8 16.98 -2.09 7.34
N TYR A 9 17.93 -1.68 6.48
CA TYR A 9 19.24 -1.18 6.91
C TYR A 9 19.15 0.22 7.54
N SER A 10 18.24 1.05 7.02
CA SER A 10 17.96 2.38 7.55
C SER A 10 16.98 2.29 8.73
N SER A 11 17.05 3.30 9.62
CA SER A 11 16.13 3.45 10.75
C SER A 11 14.76 4.00 10.30
N VAL A 12 14.16 3.37 9.29
CA VAL A 12 12.85 3.73 8.74
C VAL A 12 11.85 2.61 8.98
N VAL A 13 10.60 3.01 9.14
CA VAL A 13 9.45 2.10 9.23
C VAL A 13 8.47 2.45 8.12
N TYR A 14 7.71 1.46 7.66
CA TYR A 14 6.64 1.73 6.71
C TYR A 14 5.61 2.68 7.36
N PRO A 15 5.24 3.79 6.70
CA PRO A 15 4.34 4.79 7.29
C PRO A 15 2.90 4.29 7.40
N HIS A 16 2.52 3.34 6.55
CA HIS A 16 1.17 2.77 6.47
C HIS A 16 1.23 1.28 6.11
N ASN A 17 0.09 0.61 6.14
CA ASN A 17 0.00 -0.83 5.87
C ASN A 17 0.34 -1.12 4.40
N TYR A 18 1.42 -1.85 4.16
CA TYR A 18 1.86 -2.22 2.82
C TYR A 18 1.48 -3.67 2.48
N GLY A 19 1.09 -3.89 1.24
CA GLY A 19 0.74 -5.21 0.72
C GLY A 19 0.51 -5.17 -0.78
N PHE A 20 -0.26 -6.12 -1.28
CA PHE A 20 -0.56 -6.26 -2.71
C PHE A 20 -2.04 -6.54 -2.96
N ILE A 21 -2.49 -6.28 -4.19
CA ILE A 21 -3.87 -6.52 -4.63
C ILE A 21 -3.96 -7.94 -5.22
N PRO A 22 -4.71 -8.87 -4.60
CA PRO A 22 -4.83 -10.23 -5.10
C PRO A 22 -5.40 -10.28 -6.52
N ARG A 23 -4.94 -11.23 -7.34
CA ARG A 23 -5.40 -11.44 -8.72
C ARG A 23 -5.13 -10.26 -9.66
N THR A 24 -4.02 -9.57 -9.45
CA THR A 24 -3.45 -8.60 -10.38
C THR A 24 -2.09 -9.10 -10.87
N LEU A 25 -1.61 -8.55 -11.98
CA LEU A 25 -0.31 -8.86 -12.54
C LEU A 25 0.25 -7.58 -13.18
N CYS A 26 1.42 -7.16 -12.72
CA CYS A 26 2.18 -6.02 -13.21
C CYS A 26 3.21 -6.45 -14.27
N GLU A 27 3.89 -5.48 -14.88
CA GLU A 27 4.88 -5.71 -15.95
C GLU A 27 6.14 -6.43 -15.45
N ASP A 28 6.43 -6.34 -14.16
CA ASP A 28 7.50 -7.05 -13.43
C ASP A 28 7.15 -8.51 -13.08
N ASN A 29 5.95 -8.98 -13.44
CA ASN A 29 5.36 -10.27 -13.09
C ASN A 29 4.97 -10.44 -11.62
N ASP A 30 4.91 -9.36 -10.84
CA ASP A 30 4.39 -9.39 -9.48
C ASP A 30 2.96 -8.80 -9.40
N PRO A 31 2.21 -9.10 -8.33
CA PRO A 31 0.94 -8.44 -8.09
C PRO A 31 1.11 -6.94 -7.83
N MET A 32 0.10 -6.13 -8.16
CA MET A 32 0.11 -4.69 -7.93
C MET A 32 0.24 -4.36 -6.45
N ASP A 33 1.21 -3.51 -6.13
CA ASP A 33 1.47 -3.02 -4.79
C ASP A 33 0.45 -1.99 -4.34
N VAL A 34 0.16 -2.00 -3.04
CA VAL A 34 -0.76 -1.04 -2.42
C VAL A 34 -0.29 -0.64 -1.03
N LEU A 35 -0.41 0.66 -0.75
CA LEU A 35 -0.26 1.27 0.56
C LEU A 35 -1.65 1.66 1.07
N VAL A 36 -2.08 1.07 2.19
CA VAL A 36 -3.41 1.29 2.79
C VAL A 36 -3.29 2.17 4.02
N ILE A 37 -3.87 3.36 3.92
CA ILE A 37 -3.99 4.34 5.00
C ILE A 37 -5.21 3.98 5.87
N MET A 38 -4.98 3.87 7.18
CA MET A 38 -5.98 3.64 8.21
C MET A 38 -5.41 3.98 9.60
N GLN A 39 -6.26 4.01 10.62
CA GLN A 39 -5.88 4.37 12.00
C GLN A 39 -4.90 3.37 12.63
N GLU A 40 -5.11 2.07 12.40
CA GLU A 40 -4.39 1.00 13.10
C GLU A 40 -3.53 0.15 12.16
N PRO A 41 -2.32 -0.27 12.57
CA PRO A 41 -1.55 -1.23 11.81
C PRO A 41 -2.20 -2.61 11.87
N VAL A 42 -2.05 -3.40 10.80
CA VAL A 42 -2.53 -4.78 10.74
C VAL A 42 -1.40 -5.80 10.71
N LEU A 43 -1.72 -7.03 11.06
CA LEU A 43 -0.77 -8.14 10.99
C LEU A 43 -0.55 -8.58 9.53
N PRO A 44 0.67 -9.05 9.17
CA PRO A 44 0.94 -9.59 7.85
C PRO A 44 -0.02 -10.75 7.49
N GLY A 45 -0.55 -10.73 6.28
CA GLY A 45 -1.48 -11.76 5.77
C GLY A 45 -2.96 -11.50 6.04
N CYS A 46 -3.31 -10.41 6.72
CA CYS A 46 -4.70 -9.96 6.83
C CYS A 46 -5.27 -9.49 5.48
N PHE A 47 -6.58 -9.66 5.30
CA PHE A 47 -7.31 -9.09 4.17
C PHE A 47 -8.01 -7.81 4.57
N LEU A 48 -7.86 -6.78 3.75
CA LEU A 48 -8.51 -5.48 3.93
C LEU A 48 -9.39 -5.18 2.72
N ARG A 49 -10.57 -4.61 2.98
CA ARG A 49 -11.32 -3.90 1.93
C ARG A 49 -10.76 -2.50 1.86
N ALA A 50 -10.23 -2.14 0.70
CA ALA A 50 -9.61 -0.83 0.49
C ALA A 50 -10.20 -0.15 -0.75
N LYS A 51 -10.21 1.18 -0.73
CA LYS A 51 -10.63 2.02 -1.84
C LYS A 51 -9.41 2.78 -2.35
N ALA A 52 -9.06 2.57 -3.62
CA ALA A 52 -7.98 3.31 -4.27
C ALA A 52 -8.35 4.80 -4.37
N ILE A 53 -7.39 5.67 -4.04
CA ILE A 53 -7.55 7.13 -4.05
C ILE A 53 -6.41 7.85 -4.77
N GLY A 54 -5.34 7.13 -5.13
CA GLY A 54 -4.20 7.73 -5.83
C GLY A 54 -3.19 6.70 -6.29
N LEU A 55 -2.16 7.21 -6.98
CA LEU A 55 -1.02 6.47 -7.47
C LEU A 55 0.25 7.16 -6.98
N MET A 56 1.22 6.39 -6.53
CA MET A 56 2.57 6.83 -6.22
C MET A 56 3.52 6.21 -7.25
N PRO A 57 3.87 6.94 -8.32
CA PRO A 57 4.82 6.46 -9.32
C PRO A 57 6.21 6.39 -8.70
N MET A 58 6.84 5.22 -8.73
CA MET A 58 8.23 5.07 -8.31
C MET A 58 9.06 4.38 -9.39
N ILE A 59 10.36 4.67 -9.35
CA ILE A 59 11.36 3.94 -10.13
C ILE A 59 12.26 3.28 -9.09
N ASP A 60 12.18 1.96 -8.96
CA ASP A 60 13.08 1.17 -8.10
C ASP A 60 14.07 0.41 -8.98
N GLN A 61 15.36 0.62 -8.73
CA GLN A 61 16.47 -0.04 -9.46
C GLN A 61 16.39 0.06 -11.00
N GLY A 62 15.71 1.07 -11.53
CA GLY A 62 15.54 1.30 -12.97
C GLY A 62 14.29 0.68 -13.57
N GLU A 63 13.48 -0.02 -12.77
CA GLU A 63 12.18 -0.57 -13.16
C GLU A 63 11.05 0.29 -12.60
N LYS A 64 9.92 0.28 -13.32
CA LYS A 64 8.73 1.05 -12.94
C LYS A 64 7.97 0.27 -11.88
N ASP A 65 7.87 0.85 -10.69
CA ASP A 65 7.24 0.25 -9.51
C ASP A 65 6.17 1.20 -8.98
N ASP A 66 5.04 1.24 -9.69
CA ASP A 66 3.90 2.06 -9.29
C ASP A 66 3.20 1.43 -8.08
N LYS A 67 2.93 2.23 -7.04
CA LYS A 67 2.19 1.78 -5.87
C LYS A 67 0.84 2.49 -5.80
N ILE A 68 -0.22 1.72 -5.61
CA ILE A 68 -1.55 2.29 -5.37
C ILE A 68 -1.61 2.86 -3.96
N ILE A 69 -2.15 4.07 -3.80
CA ILE A 69 -2.52 4.61 -2.50
C ILE A 69 -4.02 4.35 -2.31
N ALA A 70 -4.36 3.74 -1.18
CA ALA A 70 -5.73 3.40 -0.83
C ALA A 70 -6.04 3.75 0.62
N VAL A 71 -7.33 3.86 0.93
CA VAL A 71 -7.84 3.96 2.31
C VAL A 71 -8.61 2.70 2.67
N CYS A 72 -8.59 2.31 3.95
CA CYS A 72 -9.44 1.22 4.43
C CYS A 72 -10.92 1.62 4.31
N ALA A 73 -11.71 0.82 3.59
CA ALA A 73 -13.13 1.08 3.37
C ALA A 73 -13.98 0.89 4.64
N ASP A 74 -13.42 0.18 5.62
CA ASP A 74 -14.07 -0.17 6.89
C ASP A 74 -13.63 0.71 8.06
N ASP A 75 -12.71 1.64 7.81
CA ASP A 75 -12.26 2.62 8.79
C ASP A 75 -13.11 3.90 8.67
N PRO A 76 -13.96 4.24 9.66
CA PRO A 76 -14.82 5.43 9.61
C PRO A 76 -14.03 6.74 9.43
N GLU A 77 -12.80 6.80 9.94
CA GLU A 77 -11.96 7.98 9.89
C GLU A 77 -11.41 8.24 8.49
N TYR A 78 -11.14 7.19 7.71
CA TYR A 78 -10.49 7.35 6.38
C TYR A 78 -11.39 7.00 5.19
N ARG A 79 -12.48 6.25 5.38
CA ARG A 79 -13.32 5.77 4.27
C ARG A 79 -13.93 6.88 3.40
N HIS A 80 -14.01 8.10 3.93
CA HIS A 80 -14.63 9.24 3.25
C HIS A 80 -13.72 9.86 2.18
N TYR A 81 -12.39 9.73 2.31
CA TYR A 81 -11.45 10.26 1.30
C TYR A 81 -11.65 9.59 -0.05
N THR A 82 -11.72 10.37 -1.12
CA THR A 82 -11.90 9.85 -2.49
C THR A 82 -10.71 10.11 -3.41
N ASP A 83 -9.89 11.10 -3.07
CA ASP A 83 -8.71 11.49 -3.82
C ASP A 83 -7.55 11.74 -2.86
N ILE A 84 -6.32 11.38 -3.27
CA ILE A 84 -5.11 11.60 -2.47
C ILE A 84 -4.87 13.08 -2.16
N ASN A 85 -5.34 14.00 -3.01
CA ASN A 85 -5.19 15.44 -2.81
C ASN A 85 -6.07 15.99 -1.67
N GLU A 86 -6.96 15.18 -1.09
CA GLU A 86 -7.73 15.53 0.10
C GLU A 86 -6.91 15.41 1.39
N PHE A 87 -5.76 14.73 1.35
CA PHE A 87 -4.85 14.62 2.49
C PHE A 87 -4.05 15.93 2.68
N PRO A 88 -3.72 16.28 3.93
CA PRO A 88 -2.81 17.39 4.21
C PRO A 88 -1.45 17.19 3.51
N GLN A 89 -0.88 18.29 3.00
CA GLN A 89 0.46 18.32 2.41
C GLN A 89 1.55 18.50 3.46
#